data_AF-A0A183U0F9-F1
#
_entry.id   AF-A0A183U0F9-F1
#
_cell.length_a   1.000
_cell.length_b   1.000
_cell.length_c   1.000
_cell.angle_alpha   90.00
_cell.angle_beta   90.00
_cell.angle_gamma   90.00
#
_symmetry.space_group_name_H-M   'P 1'
#
loop_
_entity.id
_entity.type
_entity.pdbx_description
1 polymer ?
#
loop_
_entity_poly.entity_id
_entity_poly.type
_entity_poly.pdbx_seq_one_letter_code
_entity_poly.pdbx_strand_id
1 'polypeptide(L)'
;MVSVERIINYSELPSEPLSQGTVPPSDWPTTGHLHFHNVSLRYEEDADLVLKNIEADIKPKEKIGIVGRTGAGKSSLLSALFRLTEPEGSILIDGLDTKSVVLQELRKRLSIIPQDPVLFIGSLRRNLDPFAEFSDEDLWSALEQVELKAAVSELPSGLETHMQEGGANFSVGQRQLICLARALLKNAKIIVIDEATANVDPETDALIQRTIKDRFVESTVLTIAHRLNTIMDSDRVMVLESGELIEFDHPHILLQRDNSIFSGLVAETGSKNAVILRRLAENSYEQKLHH
;
A
#
# COMPACT_ATOMS: atom_id res chain seq x y z
N MET A 1 44.07 -6.13 -3.42
CA MET A 1 43.77 -6.43 -4.84
C MET A 1 42.33 -6.92 -4.97
N VAL A 2 41.93 -8.01 -4.30
CA VAL A 2 40.54 -8.52 -4.27
C VAL A 2 39.48 -7.48 -3.86
N SER A 3 39.78 -6.59 -2.90
CA SER A 3 38.84 -5.54 -2.48
C SER A 3 38.58 -4.47 -3.55
N VAL A 4 39.58 -4.16 -4.39
CA VAL A 4 39.44 -3.17 -5.47
C VAL A 4 38.67 -3.78 -6.64
N GLU A 5 38.98 -5.04 -6.96
CA GLU A 5 38.26 -5.82 -7.98
C GLU A 5 36.76 -5.93 -7.66
N ARG A 6 36.39 -6.14 -6.39
CA ARG A 6 34.97 -6.12 -5.97
C ARG A 6 34.30 -4.77 -6.19
N ILE A 7 35.00 -3.66 -5.94
CA ILE A 7 34.44 -2.32 -6.18
C ILE A 7 34.18 -2.11 -7.67
N ILE A 8 35.14 -2.52 -8.52
CA ILE A 8 34.99 -2.44 -9.98
C ILE A 8 33.81 -3.30 -10.44
N ASN A 9 33.71 -4.54 -9.96
CA ASN A 9 32.58 -5.42 -10.29
C ASN A 9 31.22 -4.79 -9.94
N TYR A 10 31.09 -4.14 -8.78
CA TYR A 10 29.84 -3.45 -8.42
C TYR A 10 29.56 -2.20 -9.28
N SER A 11 30.60 -1.53 -9.78
CA SER A 11 30.44 -0.35 -10.65
C SER A 11 29.97 -0.69 -12.06
N GLU A 12 30.16 -1.94 -12.48
CA GLU A 12 29.80 -2.43 -13.83
C GLU A 12 28.45 -3.17 -13.85
N LEU A 13 27.80 -3.36 -12.69
CA LEU A 13 26.50 -4.01 -12.63
C LEU A 13 25.42 -3.18 -13.36
N PRO A 14 24.48 -3.83 -14.05
CA PRO A 14 23.30 -3.17 -14.60
C PRO A 14 22.59 -2.36 -13.52
N SER A 15 22.34 -1.09 -13.81
CA SER A 15 21.64 -0.17 -12.92
C SER A 15 20.18 -0.02 -13.32
N GLU A 16 19.31 0.19 -12.33
CA GLU A 16 17.90 0.50 -12.57
C GLU A 16 17.78 1.82 -13.37
N PRO A 17 16.93 1.88 -14.43
CA PRO A 17 16.82 3.05 -15.29
C PRO A 17 15.96 4.17 -14.67
N LEU A 18 16.42 4.72 -13.55
CA LEU A 18 15.68 5.68 -12.71
C LEU A 18 15.17 6.93 -13.45
N SER A 19 15.91 7.37 -14.47
CA SER A 19 15.66 8.64 -15.19
C SER A 19 15.23 8.45 -16.65
N GLN A 20 15.02 7.21 -17.11
CA GLN A 20 14.58 6.94 -18.48
C GLN A 20 13.06 6.99 -18.56
N GLY A 21 12.53 7.53 -19.65
CA GLY A 21 11.09 7.65 -19.91
C GLY A 21 10.64 9.09 -20.11
N THR A 22 9.33 9.28 -20.10
CA THR A 22 8.67 10.58 -20.25
C THR A 22 8.26 11.11 -18.88
N VAL A 23 8.52 12.38 -18.62
CA VAL A 23 8.00 13.07 -17.42
C VAL A 23 6.50 13.28 -17.62
N PRO A 24 5.65 12.76 -16.73
CA PRO A 24 4.21 12.92 -16.86
C PRO A 24 3.79 14.37 -16.55
N PRO A 25 2.56 14.79 -16.90
CA PRO A 25 2.02 16.07 -16.48
C PRO A 25 2.14 16.30 -14.97
N SER A 26 2.32 17.56 -14.55
CA SER A 26 2.54 17.89 -13.13
C SER A 26 1.36 17.53 -12.22
N ASP A 27 0.16 17.39 -12.77
CA ASP A 27 -1.07 16.99 -12.08
C ASP A 27 -1.38 15.50 -12.19
N TRP A 28 -0.57 14.71 -12.92
CA TRP A 28 -0.75 13.27 -13.03
C TRP A 28 -0.25 12.52 -11.79
N PRO A 29 -0.94 11.48 -11.30
CA PRO A 29 -2.30 11.09 -11.67
C PRO A 29 -3.33 12.11 -11.15
N THR A 30 -4.35 12.35 -11.98
CA THR A 30 -5.47 13.23 -11.69
C THR A 30 -6.59 12.51 -10.94
N THR A 31 -6.91 11.27 -11.34
CA THR A 31 -8.03 10.50 -10.78
C THR A 31 -7.58 9.28 -10.00
N GLY A 32 -6.47 8.66 -10.39
CA GLY A 32 -6.00 7.40 -9.77
C GLY A 32 -6.71 6.16 -10.32
N HIS A 33 -7.18 6.19 -11.57
CA HIS A 33 -7.63 5.00 -12.28
C HIS A 33 -6.43 4.07 -12.51
N LEU A 34 -6.57 2.79 -12.14
CA LEU A 34 -5.49 1.81 -12.24
C LEU A 34 -5.98 0.61 -13.06
N HIS A 35 -5.28 0.28 -14.13
CA HIS A 35 -5.61 -0.85 -15.00
C HIS A 35 -4.40 -1.77 -15.17
N PHE A 36 -4.52 -3.00 -14.68
CA PHE A 36 -3.59 -4.09 -14.96
C PHE A 36 -4.06 -4.79 -16.23
N HIS A 37 -3.23 -4.81 -17.26
CA HIS A 37 -3.52 -5.46 -18.53
C HIS A 37 -2.53 -6.59 -18.82
N ASN A 38 -3.01 -7.84 -18.72
CA ASN A 38 -2.23 -9.08 -18.87
C ASN A 38 -0.89 -9.07 -18.10
N VAL A 39 -0.90 -8.61 -16.85
CA VAL A 39 0.33 -8.42 -16.08
C VAL A 39 0.87 -9.75 -15.57
N SER A 40 2.12 -10.05 -15.93
CA SER A 40 2.85 -11.24 -15.46
C SER A 40 4.19 -10.82 -14.87
N LEU A 41 4.75 -11.61 -13.95
CA LEU A 41 5.99 -11.26 -13.27
C LEU A 41 6.81 -12.51 -12.96
N ARG A 42 8.11 -12.46 -13.26
CA ARG A 42 9.15 -13.38 -12.79
C ARG A 42 10.29 -12.57 -12.18
N TYR A 43 11.01 -13.12 -11.21
CA TYR A 43 12.14 -12.46 -10.57
C TYR A 43 13.48 -12.73 -11.29
N GLU A 44 13.57 -13.87 -11.97
CA GLU A 44 14.73 -14.28 -12.77
C GLU A 44 14.22 -14.73 -14.15
N GLU A 45 15.01 -14.54 -15.20
CA GLU A 45 14.61 -14.86 -16.57
C GLU A 45 14.20 -16.34 -16.72
N ASP A 46 14.98 -17.24 -16.11
CA ASP A 46 14.79 -18.69 -16.16
C ASP A 46 13.83 -19.23 -15.08
N ALA A 47 13.26 -18.37 -14.24
CA ALA A 47 12.32 -18.78 -13.20
C ALA A 47 10.86 -18.83 -13.70
N ASP A 48 10.03 -19.57 -12.97
CA ASP A 48 8.59 -19.61 -13.21
C ASP A 48 7.92 -18.26 -12.93
N LEU A 49 6.83 -18.00 -13.64
CA LEU A 49 5.99 -16.83 -13.42
C LEU A 49 5.32 -16.90 -12.03
N VAL A 50 5.55 -15.86 -11.22
CA VAL A 50 4.92 -15.67 -9.91
C VAL A 50 3.59 -14.95 -10.04
N LEU A 51 3.45 -14.03 -10.99
CA LEU A 51 2.16 -13.48 -11.42
C LEU A 51 1.88 -13.91 -12.85
N LYS A 52 0.63 -14.24 -13.14
CA LYS A 52 0.19 -14.81 -14.41
C LYS A 52 -1.06 -14.09 -14.89
N ASN A 53 -0.89 -13.28 -15.94
CA ASN A 53 -1.97 -12.65 -16.70
C ASN A 53 -3.01 -11.92 -15.82
N ILE A 54 -2.54 -11.13 -14.86
CA ILE A 54 -3.43 -10.32 -14.01
C ILE A 54 -4.11 -9.26 -14.90
N GLU A 55 -5.44 -9.36 -15.00
CA GLU A 55 -6.31 -8.39 -15.68
C GLU A 55 -7.28 -7.80 -14.65
N ALA A 56 -7.13 -6.52 -14.33
CA ALA A 56 -7.98 -5.86 -13.35
C ALA A 56 -8.11 -4.37 -13.64
N ASP A 57 -9.34 -3.88 -13.69
CA ASP A 57 -9.67 -2.47 -13.87
C ASP A 57 -10.24 -1.92 -12.55
N ILE A 58 -9.49 -1.02 -11.92
CA ILE A 58 -9.77 -0.41 -10.60
C ILE A 58 -10.13 1.05 -10.82
N LYS A 59 -11.35 1.42 -10.43
CA LYS A 59 -11.90 2.74 -10.68
C LYS A 59 -11.27 3.79 -9.74
N PRO A 60 -11.26 5.08 -10.13
CA PRO A 60 -10.83 6.16 -9.24
C PRO A 60 -11.52 6.10 -7.88
N LYS A 61 -10.76 6.38 -6.82
CA LYS A 61 -11.22 6.46 -5.42
C LYS A 61 -11.62 5.13 -4.79
N GLU A 62 -11.54 4.05 -5.56
CA GLU A 62 -11.99 2.75 -5.13
C GLU A 62 -11.07 2.16 -4.04
N LYS A 63 -11.67 1.50 -3.06
CA LYS A 63 -10.99 0.75 -2.00
C LYS A 63 -10.97 -0.73 -2.38
N ILE A 64 -9.79 -1.25 -2.64
CA ILE A 64 -9.58 -2.65 -3.02
C ILE A 64 -8.90 -3.40 -1.89
N GLY A 65 -9.56 -4.44 -1.38
CA GLY A 65 -8.92 -5.43 -0.52
C GLY A 65 -8.19 -6.48 -1.36
N ILE A 66 -6.94 -6.80 -1.06
CA ILE A 66 -6.15 -7.83 -1.74
C ILE A 66 -5.89 -8.97 -0.76
N VAL A 67 -6.38 -10.16 -1.09
CA VAL A 67 -6.28 -11.36 -0.24
C VAL A 67 -5.85 -12.57 -1.04
N GLY A 68 -5.44 -13.60 -0.31
CA GLY A 68 -4.91 -14.85 -0.85
C GLY A 68 -3.98 -15.49 0.16
N ARG A 69 -3.77 -16.80 0.03
CA ARG A 69 -2.84 -17.54 0.90
C ARG A 69 -1.41 -16.99 0.78
N THR A 70 -0.55 -17.36 1.73
CA THR A 70 0.89 -17.09 1.62
C THR A 70 1.42 -17.69 0.32
N GLY A 71 2.20 -16.92 -0.44
CA GLY A 71 2.69 -17.34 -1.76
C GLY A 71 1.72 -17.12 -2.93
N ALA A 72 0.52 -16.55 -2.70
CA ALA A 72 -0.44 -16.30 -3.78
C ALA A 72 -0.05 -15.19 -4.78
N GLY A 73 1.01 -14.41 -4.50
CA GLY A 73 1.48 -13.33 -5.38
C GLY A 73 1.13 -11.91 -4.92
N LYS A 74 0.55 -11.72 -3.71
CA LYS A 74 0.16 -10.40 -3.18
C LYS A 74 1.31 -9.38 -3.21
N SER A 75 2.44 -9.68 -2.57
CA SER A 75 3.61 -8.79 -2.55
C SER A 75 4.25 -8.62 -3.93
N SER A 76 4.18 -9.64 -4.79
CA SER A 76 4.63 -9.55 -6.19
C SER A 76 3.78 -8.55 -6.99
N LEU A 77 2.48 -8.44 -6.71
CA LEU A 77 1.62 -7.44 -7.35
C LEU A 77 2.08 -6.01 -7.00
N LEU A 78 2.49 -5.78 -5.76
CA LEU A 78 3.07 -4.49 -5.34
C LEU A 78 4.43 -4.26 -6.01
N SER A 79 5.27 -5.29 -6.08
CA SER A 79 6.57 -5.22 -6.78
C SER A 79 6.38 -4.78 -8.23
N ALA A 80 5.40 -5.35 -8.92
CA ALA A 80 5.04 -4.96 -10.29
C ALA A 80 4.52 -3.51 -10.35
N LEU A 81 3.61 -3.10 -9.44
CA LEU A 81 3.04 -1.75 -9.41
C LEU A 81 4.08 -0.65 -9.17
N PHE A 82 5.01 -0.87 -8.22
CA PHE A 82 6.11 0.06 -7.94
C PHE A 82 7.29 -0.11 -8.91
N ARG A 83 7.18 -1.04 -9.88
CA ARG A 83 8.24 -1.47 -10.80
C ARG A 83 9.54 -1.75 -10.07
N LEU A 84 9.49 -2.42 -8.90
CA LEU A 84 10.68 -2.93 -8.20
C LEU A 84 11.26 -4.15 -8.95
N THR A 85 10.40 -4.83 -9.70
CA THR A 85 10.76 -5.82 -10.71
C THR A 85 9.90 -5.51 -11.93
N GLU A 86 10.49 -5.47 -13.11
CA GLU A 86 9.77 -5.08 -14.32
C GLU A 86 8.76 -6.18 -14.72
N PRO A 87 7.46 -5.87 -14.78
CA PRO A 87 6.46 -6.85 -15.17
C PRO A 87 6.41 -7.04 -16.70
N GLU A 88 5.96 -8.20 -17.15
CA GLU A 88 5.38 -8.41 -18.48
C GLU A 88 3.94 -7.84 -18.53
N GLY A 89 3.42 -7.55 -19.73
CA GLY A 89 2.13 -6.84 -19.87
C GLY A 89 2.27 -5.33 -19.62
N SER A 90 1.18 -4.66 -19.23
CA SER A 90 1.19 -3.21 -18.96
C SER A 90 0.35 -2.85 -17.73
N ILE A 91 0.86 -1.93 -16.92
CA ILE A 91 0.11 -1.31 -15.82
C ILE A 91 -0.12 0.15 -16.22
N LEU A 92 -1.38 0.56 -16.34
CA LEU A 92 -1.76 1.91 -16.73
C LEU A 92 -2.30 2.66 -15.51
N ILE A 93 -1.84 3.90 -15.35
CA ILE A 93 -2.37 4.84 -14.35
C ILE A 93 -2.93 6.06 -15.10
N ASP A 94 -4.23 6.31 -14.95
CA ASP A 94 -4.99 7.30 -15.73
C ASP A 94 -4.73 7.18 -17.24
N GLY A 95 -4.66 5.94 -17.74
CA GLY A 95 -4.42 5.62 -19.15
C GLY A 95 -2.97 5.75 -19.64
N LEU A 96 -2.04 6.18 -18.78
CA LEU A 96 -0.61 6.24 -19.10
C LEU A 96 0.08 4.96 -18.65
N ASP A 97 0.77 4.27 -19.56
CA ASP A 97 1.56 3.08 -19.22
C ASP A 97 2.76 3.47 -18.34
N THR A 98 2.82 2.91 -17.15
CA THR A 98 3.88 3.13 -16.15
C THR A 98 5.28 2.81 -16.68
N LYS A 99 5.44 1.93 -17.68
CA LYS A 99 6.73 1.65 -18.33
C LYS A 99 7.27 2.82 -19.13
N SER A 100 6.39 3.67 -19.66
CA SER A 100 6.77 4.86 -20.42
C SER A 100 7.15 6.05 -19.53
N VAL A 101 6.84 5.97 -18.23
CA VAL A 101 7.04 7.05 -17.26
C VAL A 101 8.41 6.93 -16.60
N VAL A 102 9.05 8.07 -16.36
CA VAL A 102 10.26 8.14 -15.53
C VAL A 102 9.99 7.51 -14.17
N LEU A 103 10.78 6.51 -13.79
CA LEU A 103 10.52 5.67 -12.62
C LEU A 103 10.50 6.46 -11.30
N GLN A 104 11.39 7.45 -11.17
CA GLN A 104 11.37 8.35 -10.01
C GLN A 104 10.05 9.14 -9.91
N GLU A 105 9.53 9.63 -11.03
CA GLU A 105 8.27 10.37 -11.06
C GLU A 105 7.08 9.45 -10.76
N LEU A 106 7.07 8.22 -11.28
CA LEU A 106 6.07 7.20 -10.91
C LEU A 106 6.05 6.99 -9.38
N ARG A 107 7.19 6.66 -8.78
CA ARG A 107 7.29 6.36 -7.33
C ARG A 107 7.03 7.59 -6.45
N LYS A 108 7.30 8.80 -6.94
CA LYS A 108 6.88 10.05 -6.28
C LYS A 108 5.37 10.26 -6.29
N ARG A 109 4.60 9.60 -7.15
CA ARG A 109 3.13 9.74 -7.21
C ARG A 109 2.35 8.63 -6.51
N LEU A 110 3.03 7.56 -6.12
CA LEU A 110 2.47 6.46 -5.34
C LEU A 110 2.82 6.60 -3.86
N SER A 111 1.92 6.27 -2.95
CA SER A 111 2.23 6.18 -1.52
C SER A 111 2.12 4.75 -1.02
N ILE A 112 2.95 4.38 -0.04
CA ILE A 112 2.91 3.07 0.61
C ILE A 112 2.96 3.22 2.12
N ILE A 113 2.13 2.45 2.79
CA ILE A 113 2.13 2.25 4.24
C ILE A 113 2.53 0.78 4.47
N PRO A 114 3.81 0.50 4.77
CA PRO A 114 4.31 -0.87 4.89
C PRO A 114 3.86 -1.53 6.19
N GLN A 115 4.00 -2.86 6.24
CA GLN A 115 3.74 -3.69 7.42
C GLN A 115 4.70 -3.35 8.55
N ASP A 116 5.99 -3.26 8.20
CA ASP A 116 7.06 -2.89 9.11
C ASP A 116 7.42 -1.42 8.88
N PRO A 117 7.08 -0.51 9.81
CA PRO A 117 7.34 0.90 9.65
C PRO A 117 8.85 1.17 9.81
N VAL A 118 9.52 1.43 8.69
CA VAL A 118 10.95 1.79 8.67
C VAL A 118 11.14 3.27 8.96
N LEU A 119 11.90 3.56 10.00
CA LEU A 119 12.28 4.91 10.42
C LEU A 119 13.81 5.01 10.45
N PHE A 120 14.32 6.14 9.99
CA PHE A 120 15.75 6.39 9.84
C PHE A 120 16.30 7.16 11.04
N ILE A 121 17.57 6.96 11.34
CA ILE A 121 18.30 7.77 12.31
C ILE A 121 18.29 9.23 11.83
N GLY A 122 17.85 10.15 12.67
CA GLY A 122 17.69 11.57 12.31
C GLY A 122 16.60 12.25 13.12
N SER A 123 16.19 13.46 12.74
CA SER A 123 15.03 14.11 13.37
C SER A 123 13.71 13.49 12.90
N LEU A 124 12.66 13.66 13.72
CA LEU A 124 11.29 13.34 13.32
C LEU A 124 10.87 14.13 12.07
N ARG A 125 11.26 15.41 11.99
CA ARG A 125 11.08 16.27 10.81
C ARG A 125 11.62 15.60 9.54
N ARG A 126 12.89 15.17 9.57
CA ARG A 126 13.53 14.49 8.42
C ARG A 126 12.89 13.15 8.10
N ASN A 127 12.35 12.45 9.10
CA ASN A 127 11.62 11.22 8.87
C ASN A 127 10.27 11.49 8.20
N LEU A 128 9.55 12.55 8.55
CA LEU A 128 8.29 12.92 7.90
C LEU A 128 8.51 13.46 6.48
N ASP A 129 9.53 14.30 6.32
CA ASP A 129 9.86 14.99 5.07
C ASP A 129 11.38 14.99 4.84
N PRO A 130 11.93 13.97 4.16
CA PRO A 130 13.36 13.85 3.94
C PRO A 130 13.91 14.87 2.92
N PHE A 131 13.05 15.50 2.12
CA PHE A 131 13.44 16.44 1.05
C PHE A 131 13.16 17.90 1.39
N ALA A 132 12.60 18.19 2.57
CA ALA A 132 12.24 19.53 3.01
C ALA A 132 11.27 20.23 2.04
N GLU A 133 10.31 19.47 1.49
CA GLU A 133 9.28 19.95 0.57
C GLU A 133 8.09 20.61 1.30
N PHE A 134 7.93 20.37 2.60
CA PHE A 134 6.78 20.79 3.40
C PHE A 134 7.17 21.72 4.56
N SER A 135 6.26 22.65 4.90
CA SER A 135 6.43 23.54 6.04
C SER A 135 6.24 22.82 7.38
N ASP A 136 6.71 23.40 8.49
CA ASP A 136 6.42 22.85 9.82
C ASP A 136 4.91 22.80 10.11
N GLU A 137 4.14 23.76 9.60
CA GLU A 137 2.68 23.78 9.74
C GLU A 137 2.03 22.57 9.07
N ASP A 138 2.50 22.20 7.87
CA ASP A 138 2.05 21.00 7.16
C ASP A 138 2.38 19.74 7.96
N LEU A 139 3.61 19.65 8.52
CA LEU A 139 4.02 18.51 9.33
C LEU A 139 3.17 18.37 10.60
N TRP A 140 2.92 19.47 11.31
CA TRP A 140 2.07 19.47 12.49
C TRP A 140 0.62 19.13 12.16
N SER A 141 0.11 19.60 11.02
CA SER A 141 -1.22 19.23 10.52
C SER A 141 -1.31 17.73 10.22
N ALA A 142 -0.30 17.15 9.57
CA ALA A 142 -0.27 15.71 9.31
C ALA A 142 -0.20 14.89 10.62
N LEU A 143 0.60 15.31 11.60
CA LEU A 143 0.66 14.70 12.92
C LEU A 143 -0.64 14.82 13.71
N GLU A 144 -1.39 15.92 13.53
CA GLU A 144 -2.71 16.12 14.12
C GLU A 144 -3.74 15.16 13.54
N GLN A 145 -3.73 14.98 12.22
CA GLN A 145 -4.65 14.08 11.52
C GLN A 145 -4.49 12.62 11.90
N VAL A 146 -3.32 12.21 12.40
CA VAL A 146 -3.02 10.87 12.92
C VAL A 146 -2.97 10.81 14.45
N GLU A 147 -3.45 11.85 15.15
CA GLU A 147 -3.52 11.95 16.61
C GLU A 147 -2.15 11.83 17.34
N LEU A 148 -1.04 12.10 16.65
CA LEU A 148 0.31 12.14 17.24
C LEU A 148 0.77 13.51 17.72
N LYS A 149 0.07 14.60 17.35
CA LYS A 149 0.49 15.97 17.67
C LYS A 149 0.74 16.20 19.16
N ALA A 150 -0.14 15.71 20.03
CA ALA A 150 0.02 15.85 21.49
C ALA A 150 1.28 15.12 21.99
N ALA A 151 1.41 13.84 21.63
CA ALA A 151 2.57 13.01 22.01
C ALA A 151 3.91 13.62 21.53
N VAL A 152 3.94 14.17 20.31
CA VAL A 152 5.15 14.82 19.77
C VAL A 152 5.41 16.17 20.44
N SER A 153 4.37 16.92 20.81
CA SER A 153 4.51 18.22 21.50
C SER A 153 5.05 18.09 22.92
N GLU A 154 4.85 16.94 23.57
CA GLU A 154 5.41 16.64 24.89
C GLU A 154 6.91 16.29 24.83
N LEU A 155 7.44 15.95 23.66
CA LEU A 155 8.86 15.67 23.49
C LEU A 155 9.66 16.98 23.57
N PRO A 156 10.79 17.03 24.32
CA PRO A 156 11.56 18.26 24.53
C PRO A 156 12.00 18.99 23.26
N SER A 157 12.12 18.26 22.14
CA SER A 157 12.58 18.78 20.86
C SER A 157 11.50 18.77 19.77
N GLY A 158 10.25 18.39 20.08
CA GLY A 158 9.14 18.38 19.10
C GLY A 158 9.52 17.66 17.79
N LEU A 159 9.37 18.35 16.67
CA LEU A 159 9.77 17.88 15.33
C LEU A 159 11.28 17.57 15.20
N GLU A 160 12.13 18.22 15.99
CA GLU A 160 13.57 17.96 16.02
C GLU A 160 13.96 16.82 16.96
N THR A 161 12.99 16.07 17.50
CA THR A 161 13.27 14.90 18.32
C THR A 161 14.10 13.88 17.56
N HIS A 162 15.22 13.47 18.15
CA HIS A 162 16.10 12.47 17.58
C HIS A 162 15.46 11.08 17.62
N MET A 163 15.34 10.46 16.44
CA MET A 163 14.86 9.10 16.25
C MET A 163 16.06 8.15 16.24
N GLN A 164 15.96 7.09 17.05
CA GLN A 164 16.96 6.02 17.06
C GLN A 164 16.79 5.10 15.84
N GLU A 165 17.74 4.20 15.63
CA GLU A 165 17.68 3.22 14.54
C GLU A 165 16.37 2.42 14.60
N GLY A 166 15.67 2.35 13.47
CA GLY A 166 14.35 1.71 13.38
C GLY A 166 13.25 2.38 14.21
N GLY A 167 13.48 3.57 14.76
CA GLY A 167 12.55 4.24 15.67
C GLY A 167 12.33 3.48 16.96
N ALA A 168 13.38 2.86 17.52
CA ALA A 168 13.30 2.07 18.75
C ALA A 168 12.75 2.83 19.97
N ASN A 169 12.83 4.17 19.97
CA ASN A 169 12.27 5.04 21.01
C ASN A 169 10.77 5.37 20.83
N PHE A 170 10.09 4.78 19.84
CA PHE A 170 8.65 4.89 19.62
C PHE A 170 7.98 3.51 19.68
N SER A 171 6.72 3.47 20.12
CA SER A 171 5.93 2.24 20.07
C SER A 171 5.65 1.82 18.62
N VAL A 172 5.37 0.54 18.37
CA VAL A 172 5.02 0.04 17.03
C VAL A 172 3.86 0.85 16.43
N GLY A 173 2.82 1.11 17.21
CA GLY A 173 1.68 1.92 16.81
C GLY A 173 2.06 3.37 16.43
N GLN A 174 2.90 4.02 17.24
CA GLN A 174 3.39 5.37 16.92
C GLN A 174 4.22 5.38 15.63
N ARG A 175 5.08 4.38 15.41
CA ARG A 175 5.84 4.26 14.16
C ARG A 175 4.91 4.13 12.96
N GLN A 176 3.82 3.38 13.10
CA GLN A 176 2.82 3.24 12.05
C GLN A 176 2.09 4.55 11.76
N LEU A 177 1.70 5.29 12.80
CA LEU A 177 1.07 6.60 12.66
C LEU A 177 2.03 7.62 12.01
N ILE A 178 3.34 7.54 12.25
CA ILE A 178 4.34 8.33 11.53
C ILE A 178 4.36 7.95 10.03
N CYS A 179 4.31 6.66 9.69
CA CYS A 179 4.18 6.24 8.28
C CYS A 179 2.88 6.72 7.64
N LEU A 180 1.78 6.71 8.39
CA LEU A 180 0.50 7.24 7.93
C LEU A 180 0.57 8.77 7.70
N ALA A 181 1.24 9.51 8.58
CA ALA A 181 1.46 10.94 8.42
C ALA A 181 2.29 11.25 7.15
N ARG A 182 3.32 10.45 6.83
CA ARG A 182 4.06 10.56 5.55
C ARG A 182 3.13 10.41 4.35
N ALA A 183 2.23 9.43 4.40
CA ALA A 183 1.29 9.19 3.32
C ALA A 183 0.28 10.35 3.15
N LEU A 184 -0.15 10.96 4.26
CA LEU A 184 -1.03 12.14 4.24
C LEU A 184 -0.33 13.37 3.64
N LEU A 185 0.91 13.64 4.01
CA LEU A 185 1.69 14.76 3.46
C LEU A 185 1.82 14.66 1.93
N LYS A 186 2.08 13.45 1.44
CA LYS A 186 2.26 13.18 0.01
C LYS A 186 0.97 13.34 -0.81
N ASN A 187 -0.19 13.16 -0.17
CA ASN A 187 -1.52 13.27 -0.79
C ASN A 187 -1.63 12.54 -2.16
N ALA A 188 -1.12 11.30 -2.22
CA ALA A 188 -1.09 10.50 -3.44
C ALA A 188 -2.49 10.04 -3.86
N LYS A 189 -2.76 9.99 -5.18
CA LYS A 189 -4.04 9.44 -5.69
C LYS A 189 -4.11 7.92 -5.62
N ILE A 190 -2.97 7.24 -5.50
CA ILE A 190 -2.92 5.79 -5.35
C ILE A 190 -2.09 5.50 -4.10
N ILE A 191 -2.69 4.78 -3.16
CA ILE A 191 -2.12 4.45 -1.87
C ILE A 191 -2.17 2.95 -1.69
N VAL A 192 -1.05 2.39 -1.28
CA VAL A 192 -0.90 0.98 -0.99
C VAL A 192 -0.72 0.79 0.52
N ILE A 193 -1.48 -0.12 1.10
CA ILE A 193 -1.45 -0.43 2.52
C ILE A 193 -1.11 -1.91 2.63
N ASP A 194 0.08 -2.20 3.13
CA ASP A 194 0.57 -3.57 3.27
C ASP A 194 0.53 -3.95 4.75
N GLU A 195 -0.49 -4.69 5.18
CA GLU A 195 -0.58 -5.24 6.55
C GLU A 195 -0.27 -4.26 7.71
N ALA A 196 -0.63 -2.98 7.55
CA ALA A 196 -0.22 -1.88 8.44
C ALA A 196 -0.57 -2.04 9.93
N THR A 197 -1.39 -3.01 10.34
CA THR A 197 -1.89 -3.13 11.71
C THR A 197 -1.68 -4.50 12.37
N ALA A 198 -0.83 -5.37 11.78
CA ALA A 198 -0.62 -6.72 12.28
C ALA A 198 -0.03 -6.78 13.70
N ASN A 199 0.81 -5.80 14.09
CA ASN A 199 1.55 -5.78 15.35
C ASN A 199 1.17 -4.60 16.27
N VAL A 200 -0.03 -4.07 16.09
CA VAL A 200 -0.52 -2.87 16.78
C VAL A 200 -1.64 -3.25 17.75
N ASP A 201 -1.74 -2.54 18.88
CA ASP A 201 -2.83 -2.75 19.83
C ASP A 201 -4.21 -2.40 19.21
N PRO A 202 -5.32 -2.98 19.71
CA PRO A 202 -6.64 -2.79 19.10
C PRO A 202 -7.13 -1.34 19.03
N GLU A 203 -6.73 -0.49 19.98
CA GLU A 203 -7.14 0.92 20.00
C GLU A 203 -6.42 1.69 18.89
N THR A 204 -5.11 1.52 18.78
CA THR A 204 -4.32 2.13 17.71
C THR A 204 -4.67 1.57 16.32
N ASP A 205 -4.98 0.28 16.20
CA ASP A 205 -5.50 -0.33 14.96
C ASP A 205 -6.79 0.36 14.51
N ALA A 206 -7.76 0.54 15.42
CA ALA A 206 -9.01 1.23 15.12
C ALA A 206 -8.78 2.68 14.69
N LEU A 207 -7.85 3.38 15.34
CA LEU A 207 -7.45 4.74 14.95
C LEU A 207 -6.86 4.77 13.53
N ILE A 208 -5.95 3.86 13.21
CA ILE A 208 -5.32 3.78 11.88
C ILE A 208 -6.39 3.52 10.81
N GLN A 209 -7.26 2.52 11.02
CA GLN A 209 -8.34 2.19 10.07
C GLN A 209 -9.31 3.36 9.87
N ARG A 210 -9.73 4.03 10.95
CA ARG A 210 -10.57 5.24 10.87
C ARG A 210 -9.88 6.34 10.06
N THR A 211 -8.62 6.61 10.37
CA THR A 211 -7.86 7.66 9.69
C THR A 211 -7.69 7.37 8.20
N ILE A 212 -7.42 6.12 7.82
CA ILE A 212 -7.35 5.69 6.41
C ILE A 212 -8.68 5.97 5.71
N LYS A 213 -9.80 5.58 6.34
CA LYS A 213 -11.15 5.75 5.80
C LYS A 213 -11.52 7.21 5.61
N ASP A 214 -11.24 8.05 6.61
CA ASP A 214 -11.68 9.44 6.62
C ASP A 214 -10.77 10.36 5.80
N ARG A 215 -9.47 10.05 5.70
CA ARG A 215 -8.48 10.95 5.07
C ARG A 215 -8.15 10.60 3.63
N PHE A 216 -8.32 9.34 3.21
CA PHE A 216 -8.00 8.92 1.84
C PHE A 216 -9.23 8.74 0.97
N VAL A 217 -10.36 9.39 1.27
CA VAL A 217 -11.61 9.29 0.49
C VAL A 217 -11.38 9.59 -1.00
N GLU A 218 -10.52 10.56 -1.31
CA GLU A 218 -10.24 11.01 -2.68
C GLU A 218 -9.14 10.21 -3.41
N SER A 219 -8.61 9.15 -2.79
CA SER A 219 -7.55 8.30 -3.33
C SER A 219 -8.05 6.89 -3.63
N THR A 220 -7.53 6.26 -4.66
CA THR A 220 -7.64 4.81 -4.87
C THR A 220 -6.73 4.11 -3.86
N VAL A 221 -7.25 3.14 -3.11
CA VAL A 221 -6.53 2.48 -2.01
C VAL A 221 -6.47 0.99 -2.26
N LEU A 222 -5.26 0.43 -2.25
CA LEU A 222 -5.02 -1.01 -2.34
C LEU A 222 -4.54 -1.53 -1.00
N THR A 223 -5.32 -2.37 -0.34
CA THR A 223 -5.01 -2.89 1.00
C THR A 223 -4.72 -4.38 0.92
N ILE A 224 -3.47 -4.80 1.10
CA ILE A 224 -3.17 -6.20 1.40
C ILE A 224 -3.62 -6.49 2.83
N ALA A 225 -4.55 -7.44 2.97
CA ALA A 225 -5.08 -7.81 4.26
C ALA A 225 -4.75 -9.26 4.61
N HIS A 226 -4.11 -9.43 5.76
CA HIS A 226 -4.06 -10.71 6.46
C HIS A 226 -5.20 -10.85 7.48
N ARG A 227 -5.78 -9.72 7.90
CA ARG A 227 -6.96 -9.64 8.76
C ARG A 227 -8.17 -9.27 7.92
N LEU A 228 -9.03 -10.24 7.62
CA LEU A 228 -10.17 -10.02 6.71
C LEU A 228 -11.14 -8.92 7.17
N ASN A 229 -11.20 -8.60 8.46
CA ASN A 229 -12.06 -7.53 8.96
C ASN A 229 -11.71 -6.15 8.39
N THR A 230 -10.45 -5.91 7.99
CA THR A 230 -10.00 -4.60 7.49
C THR A 230 -10.37 -4.35 6.02
N ILE A 231 -10.94 -5.34 5.34
CA ILE A 231 -11.33 -5.23 3.93
C ILE A 231 -12.81 -5.52 3.69
N MET A 232 -13.60 -5.84 4.72
CA MET A 232 -15.02 -6.16 4.54
C MET A 232 -15.87 -4.99 4.09
N ASP A 233 -15.41 -3.75 4.28
CA ASP A 233 -16.05 -2.54 3.76
C ASP A 233 -15.45 -2.02 2.45
N SER A 234 -14.50 -2.75 1.85
CA SER A 234 -13.92 -2.44 0.53
C SER A 234 -14.98 -2.39 -0.56
N ASP A 235 -14.72 -1.63 -1.62
CA ASP A 235 -15.57 -1.59 -2.82
C ASP A 235 -15.51 -2.92 -3.56
N ARG A 236 -14.31 -3.47 -3.73
CA ARG A 236 -14.09 -4.83 -4.23
C ARG A 236 -12.96 -5.52 -3.48
N VAL A 237 -12.99 -6.84 -3.50
CA VAL A 237 -11.92 -7.69 -3.00
C VAL A 237 -11.33 -8.48 -4.16
N MET A 238 -10.02 -8.32 -4.34
CA MET A 238 -9.17 -9.08 -5.24
C MET A 238 -8.63 -10.31 -4.52
N VAL A 239 -9.03 -11.50 -4.97
CA VAL A 239 -8.55 -12.77 -4.45
C VAL A 239 -7.52 -13.35 -5.42
N LEU A 240 -6.29 -13.48 -4.93
CA LEU A 240 -5.19 -14.10 -5.65
C LEU A 240 -4.99 -15.55 -5.18
N GLU A 241 -4.75 -16.44 -6.13
CA GLU A 241 -4.30 -17.81 -5.87
C GLU A 241 -3.24 -18.21 -6.90
N SER A 242 -2.10 -18.74 -6.43
CA SER A 242 -1.02 -19.24 -7.29
C SER A 242 -0.56 -18.29 -8.42
N GLY A 243 -0.62 -16.98 -8.15
CA GLY A 243 -0.22 -15.94 -9.09
C GLY A 243 -1.32 -15.43 -10.02
N GLU A 244 -2.55 -15.94 -9.90
CA GLU A 244 -3.68 -15.61 -10.78
C GLU A 244 -4.78 -14.86 -10.01
N LEU A 245 -5.51 -14.00 -10.71
CA LEU A 245 -6.69 -13.32 -10.21
C LEU A 245 -7.92 -14.24 -10.36
N ILE A 246 -8.43 -14.77 -9.25
CA ILE A 246 -9.54 -15.75 -9.30
C ILE A 246 -10.90 -15.09 -9.07
N GLU A 247 -10.97 -14.12 -8.15
CA GLU A 247 -12.21 -13.43 -7.79
C GLU A 247 -11.96 -11.94 -7.65
N PHE A 248 -12.88 -11.13 -8.18
CA PHE A 248 -12.79 -9.68 -8.09
C PHE A 248 -14.17 -9.03 -8.11
N ASP A 249 -14.75 -8.84 -6.93
CA ASP A 249 -16.10 -8.28 -6.75
C ASP A 249 -16.29 -7.74 -5.32
N HIS A 250 -17.45 -7.15 -5.03
CA HIS A 250 -17.78 -6.70 -3.68
C HIS A 250 -17.74 -7.88 -2.69
N PRO A 251 -17.18 -7.73 -1.48
CA PRO A 251 -17.04 -8.85 -0.53
C PRO A 251 -18.36 -9.57 -0.23
N HIS A 252 -19.47 -8.84 -0.11
CA HIS A 252 -20.80 -9.46 0.05
C HIS A 252 -21.19 -10.38 -1.13
N ILE A 253 -20.95 -9.95 -2.37
CA ILE A 253 -21.28 -10.73 -3.58
C ILE A 253 -20.43 -12.01 -3.63
N LEU A 254 -19.14 -11.90 -3.33
CA LEU A 254 -18.24 -13.06 -3.27
C LEU A 254 -18.70 -14.07 -2.20
N LEU A 255 -19.15 -13.58 -1.04
CA LEU A 255 -19.63 -14.41 0.06
C LEU A 255 -20.95 -15.15 -0.19
N GLN A 256 -21.74 -14.75 -1.20
CA GLN A 256 -22.94 -15.50 -1.62
C GLN A 256 -22.58 -16.78 -2.39
N ARG A 257 -21.34 -16.91 -2.85
CA ARG A 257 -20.84 -18.11 -3.54
C ARG A 257 -20.20 -19.01 -2.49
N ASP A 258 -20.94 -20.00 -1.99
CA ASP A 258 -20.46 -20.87 -0.91
C ASP A 258 -19.14 -21.58 -1.23
N ASN A 259 -18.92 -21.91 -2.51
CA ASN A 259 -17.70 -22.57 -3.01
C ASN A 259 -16.60 -21.59 -3.49
N SER A 260 -16.72 -20.29 -3.21
CA SER A 260 -15.67 -19.31 -3.53
C SER A 260 -14.46 -19.47 -2.62
N ILE A 261 -13.28 -19.12 -3.13
CA ILE A 261 -12.04 -19.04 -2.36
C ILE A 261 -12.21 -18.01 -1.24
N PHE A 262 -12.86 -16.87 -1.51
CA PHE A 262 -13.10 -15.86 -0.48
C PHE A 262 -13.98 -16.39 0.67
N SER A 263 -15.07 -17.10 0.37
CA SER A 263 -15.91 -17.75 1.38
C SER A 263 -15.11 -18.76 2.21
N GLY A 264 -14.22 -19.53 1.57
CA GLY A 264 -13.28 -20.43 2.24
C GLY A 264 -12.34 -19.71 3.22
N LEU A 265 -11.68 -18.64 2.77
CA LEU A 265 -10.82 -17.81 3.63
C LEU A 265 -11.59 -17.24 4.83
N VAL A 266 -12.83 -16.80 4.63
CA VAL A 266 -13.69 -16.29 5.72
C VAL A 266 -14.06 -17.41 6.68
N ALA A 267 -14.37 -18.62 6.19
CA ALA A 267 -14.68 -19.77 7.03
C ALA A 267 -13.48 -20.21 7.89
N GLU A 268 -12.25 -20.12 7.36
CA GLU A 268 -11.00 -20.43 8.08
C GLU A 268 -10.77 -19.51 9.30
N THR A 269 -11.40 -18.32 9.35
CA THR A 269 -11.32 -17.43 10.53
C THR A 269 -12.10 -17.92 11.76
N GLY A 270 -12.86 -19.01 11.60
CA GLY A 270 -13.70 -19.60 12.65
C GLY A 270 -15.15 -19.12 12.58
N SER A 271 -16.08 -19.99 13.02
CA SER A 271 -17.53 -19.79 12.83
C SER A 271 -18.07 -18.47 13.37
N LYS A 272 -17.62 -18.04 14.57
CA LYS A 272 -18.05 -16.76 15.15
C LYS A 272 -17.58 -15.56 14.33
N ASN A 273 -16.32 -15.57 13.90
CA ASN A 273 -15.75 -14.49 13.10
C ASN A 273 -16.35 -14.44 11.70
N ALA A 274 -16.56 -15.60 11.07
CA ALA A 274 -17.20 -15.69 9.76
C ALA A 274 -18.58 -15.03 9.73
N VAL A 275 -19.39 -15.21 10.78
CA VAL A 275 -20.71 -14.54 10.91
C VAL A 275 -20.55 -13.01 11.02
N ILE A 276 -19.62 -12.54 11.84
CA ILE A 276 -19.34 -11.10 11.99
C ILE A 276 -18.89 -10.50 10.66
N LEU A 277 -17.95 -11.15 9.99
CA LEU A 277 -17.37 -10.75 8.72
C LEU A 277 -18.43 -10.69 7.60
N ARG A 278 -19.31 -11.70 7.50
CA ARG A 278 -20.43 -11.68 6.55
C ARG A 278 -21.38 -10.51 6.79
N ARG A 279 -21.70 -10.22 8.05
CA ARG A 279 -22.55 -9.08 8.41
C ARG A 279 -21.90 -7.73 8.11
N LEU A 280 -20.59 -7.59 8.34
CA LEU A 280 -19.85 -6.38 7.96
C LEU A 280 -19.91 -6.13 6.45
N ALA A 281 -19.70 -7.19 5.65
CA ALA A 281 -19.77 -7.10 4.19
C ALA A 281 -21.19 -6.76 3.70
N GLU A 282 -22.22 -7.37 4.28
CA GLU A 282 -23.64 -7.08 3.99
C GLU A 282 -23.99 -5.62 4.29
N ASN A 283 -23.68 -5.13 5.50
CA ASN A 283 -23.95 -3.74 5.87
C ASN A 283 -23.25 -2.75 4.92
N SER A 284 -22.01 -3.02 4.51
CA SER A 284 -21.28 -2.18 3.55
C SER A 284 -21.95 -2.17 2.18
N TYR A 285 -22.41 -3.35 1.72
CA TYR A 285 -23.10 -3.49 0.44
C TYR A 285 -24.41 -2.70 0.39
N GLU A 286 -25.21 -2.79 1.44
CA GLU A 286 -26.48 -2.04 1.56
C GLU A 286 -26.24 -0.52 1.57
N GLN A 287 -25.22 -0.05 2.30
CA GLN A 287 -24.87 1.37 2.33
C GLN A 287 -24.53 1.91 0.94
N LYS A 288 -23.83 1.12 0.12
CA LYS A 288 -23.43 1.52 -1.24
C LYS A 288 -24.57 1.47 -2.26
N LEU A 289 -25.60 0.66 -2.03
CA LEU A 289 -26.79 0.64 -2.89
C LEU A 289 -27.70 1.87 -2.69
N HIS A 290 -27.58 2.55 -1.54
CA HIS A 290 -28.40 3.69 -1.17
C HIS A 290 -27.75 5.06 -1.43
N HIS A 291 -26.52 5.08 -1.95
CA HIS A 291 -25.75 6.28 -2.31
C HIS A 291 -25.53 6.35 -3.83
#